data_AF-A0A452C966-F1
#
_entry.id   AF-A0A452C966-F1
#
_cell.length_a   1.000
_cell.length_b   1.000
_cell.length_c   1.000
_cell.angle_alpha   90.00
_cell.angle_beta   90.00
_cell.angle_gamma   90.00
#
_symmetry.space_group_name_H-M   'P 1'
#
loop_
_entity.id
_entity.type
_entity.pdbx_description
1 polymer ?
#
loop_
_entity_poly.entity_id
_entity_poly.type
_entity_poly.pdbx_seq_one_letter_code
_entity_poly.pdbx_strand_id
1 'polypeptide(L)'
;MFFWFICCLVDMWLISASDEICPELPPVDNSIFVAKEGEGQILGTYLCNSGYHLVGEKTLFCNASKGWNAPAPECRYLCLFSSSVGHCPDPLLVNGEFSSLEPVNVNDTITFKCNEHYVLKGSNWSRCLENHTWVPPFPVCKSRDCGPPENPTHGYFEGIDFNSGSTITYYCEARYCLVGTQHQQCIDGEWSSTLPVCELIREAPKPAELELEKALLAFQESEELCKAVENFTQRLKKSGLMMEKVKCSLEIRKADLKAKMLP
;
A
#
# COMPACT_ATOMS: atom_id res chain seq x y z
N MET A 1 -98.08 -6.01 31.97
CA MET A 1 -96.80 -6.65 32.28
C MET A 1 -95.69 -5.71 31.78
N PHE A 2 -95.45 -4.62 32.52
CA PHE A 2 -94.33 -4.41 33.47
C PHE A 2 -92.96 -4.32 32.77
N PHE A 3 -92.52 -3.10 32.43
CA PHE A 3 -91.62 -2.17 33.19
C PHE A 3 -90.12 -2.48 32.87
N TRP A 4 -89.35 -1.66 32.14
CA TRP A 4 -88.65 -0.40 32.50
C TRP A 4 -87.16 -0.63 32.93
N PHE A 5 -86.25 0.24 32.45
CA PHE A 5 -84.93 0.59 33.01
C PHE A 5 -83.73 -0.40 32.89
N ILE A 6 -82.59 0.00 32.28
CA ILE A 6 -81.43 0.79 32.78
C ILE A 6 -80.35 -0.06 33.47
N CYS A 7 -79.08 0.33 33.22
CA CYS A 7 -77.83 0.02 33.94
C CYS A 7 -77.10 -1.27 33.54
N CYS A 8 -75.94 -1.16 32.88
CA CYS A 8 -74.60 -0.96 33.47
C CYS A 8 -74.08 -2.24 34.11
N LEU A 9 -73.00 -2.79 33.49
CA LEU A 9 -71.75 -3.31 34.07
C LEU A 9 -71.80 -4.16 35.35
N VAL A 10 -70.76 -5.00 35.51
CA VAL A 10 -70.39 -5.83 36.69
C VAL A 10 -71.02 -7.24 36.61
N ASP A 11 -70.35 -8.39 36.55
CA ASP A 11 -68.97 -8.83 36.85
C ASP A 11 -68.80 -10.22 36.17
N MET A 12 -67.70 -10.53 35.47
CA MET A 12 -66.42 -11.05 35.98
C MET A 12 -66.34 -12.59 35.97
N TRP A 13 -65.14 -13.08 35.65
CA TRP A 13 -64.59 -14.46 35.68
C TRP A 13 -64.72 -15.25 34.37
N LEU A 14 -63.64 -15.27 33.56
CA LEU A 14 -62.53 -16.26 33.57
C LEU A 14 -63.04 -17.61 33.03
N ILE A 15 -62.44 -18.23 32.01
CA ILE A 15 -61.09 -18.78 32.05
C ILE A 15 -60.55 -18.97 30.62
N SER A 16 -59.37 -18.37 30.41
CA SER A 16 -58.23 -18.71 29.55
C SER A 16 -58.45 -19.48 28.24
N ALA A 17 -58.20 -18.79 27.12
CA ALA A 17 -57.33 -19.35 26.10
C ALA A 17 -55.91 -19.40 26.70
N SER A 18 -55.44 -20.60 27.03
CA SER A 18 -54.03 -20.82 27.33
C SER A 18 -53.27 -20.86 26.01
N ASP A 19 -53.08 -19.69 25.40
CA ASP A 19 -52.07 -19.55 24.36
C ASP A 19 -50.70 -19.60 25.05
N GLU A 20 -49.95 -20.66 24.76
CA GLU A 20 -48.57 -20.85 25.21
C GLU A 20 -47.67 -19.83 24.50
N ILE A 21 -47.68 -18.59 24.97
CA ILE A 21 -46.87 -17.50 24.42
C ILE A 21 -45.51 -17.52 25.09
N CYS A 22 -44.48 -17.89 24.34
CA CYS A 22 -43.09 -17.79 24.77
C CYS A 22 -42.67 -16.32 24.93
N PRO A 23 -41.86 -15.97 25.95
CA PRO A 23 -41.39 -14.61 26.14
C PRO A 23 -40.50 -14.17 24.98
N GLU A 24 -40.64 -12.93 24.52
CA GLU A 24 -39.76 -12.33 23.53
C GLU A 24 -38.35 -12.19 24.11
N LEU A 25 -37.35 -12.77 23.45
CA LEU A 25 -35.94 -12.61 23.85
C LEU A 25 -35.46 -11.21 23.49
N PRO A 26 -34.56 -10.60 24.29
CA PRO A 26 -33.98 -9.32 23.95
C PRO A 26 -33.26 -9.39 22.58
N PRO A 27 -33.35 -8.32 21.77
CA PRO A 27 -32.60 -8.25 20.51
C PRO A 27 -31.12 -8.32 20.82
N VAL A 28 -30.41 -9.20 20.10
CA VAL A 28 -28.95 -9.33 20.21
C VAL A 28 -28.34 -8.49 19.10
N ASP A 29 -27.49 -7.53 19.47
CA ASP A 29 -26.81 -6.66 18.52
C ASP A 29 -26.00 -7.47 17.50
N ASN A 30 -25.97 -6.99 16.27
CA ASN A 30 -25.26 -7.64 15.15
C ASN A 30 -25.72 -9.08 14.87
N SER A 31 -27.00 -9.38 15.11
CA SER A 31 -27.60 -10.69 14.86
C SER A 31 -28.95 -10.60 14.16
N ILE A 32 -29.36 -11.74 13.59
CA ILE A 32 -30.68 -11.99 13.03
C ILE A 32 -31.27 -13.18 13.79
N PHE A 33 -32.50 -13.04 14.28
CA PHE A 33 -33.24 -14.12 14.94
C PHE A 33 -34.26 -14.73 13.98
N VAL A 34 -34.25 -16.07 13.87
CA VAL A 34 -35.18 -16.82 13.02
C VAL A 34 -35.95 -17.82 13.88
N ALA A 35 -37.26 -17.62 14.02
CA ALA A 35 -38.14 -18.55 14.72
C ALA A 35 -38.82 -19.51 13.74
N LYS A 36 -38.89 -20.79 14.12
CA LYS A 36 -39.62 -21.83 13.40
C LYS A 36 -40.47 -22.63 14.38
N GLU A 37 -41.75 -22.76 14.10
CA GLU A 37 -42.68 -23.58 14.88
C GLU A 37 -42.72 -25.00 14.32
N GLY A 38 -42.62 -26.00 15.20
CA GLY A 38 -42.72 -27.41 14.82
C GLY A 38 -43.15 -28.28 16.00
N GLU A 39 -44.13 -29.16 15.79
CA GLU A 39 -44.61 -30.15 16.77
C GLU A 39 -44.89 -29.60 18.18
N GLY A 40 -45.47 -28.39 18.29
CA GLY A 40 -45.81 -27.76 19.58
C GLY A 40 -44.63 -27.12 20.31
N GLN A 41 -43.50 -26.93 19.62
CA GLN A 41 -42.32 -26.26 20.14
C GLN A 41 -41.90 -25.11 19.20
N ILE A 42 -41.43 -24.01 19.79
CA ILE A 42 -40.85 -22.90 19.05
C ILE A 42 -39.33 -23.03 19.09
N LEU A 43 -38.72 -23.18 17.91
CA LEU A 43 -37.28 -23.21 17.73
C LEU A 43 -36.78 -21.84 17.26
N GLY A 44 -36.03 -21.14 18.09
CA GLY A 44 -35.40 -19.86 17.78
C GLY A 44 -33.92 -20.06 17.45
N THR A 45 -33.46 -19.63 16.27
CA THR A 45 -32.04 -19.70 15.88
C THR A 45 -31.48 -18.30 15.70
N TYR A 46 -30.37 -18.00 16.37
CA TYR A 46 -29.61 -16.77 16.17
C TYR A 46 -28.54 -16.96 15.10
N LEU A 47 -28.42 -15.98 14.21
CA LEU A 47 -27.44 -15.89 13.14
C LEU A 47 -26.70 -14.56 13.29
N CYS A 48 -25.40 -14.60 13.57
CA CYS A 48 -24.62 -13.36 13.64
C CYS A 48 -24.38 -12.79 12.23
N ASN A 49 -24.29 -11.46 12.15
CA ASN A 49 -23.90 -10.74 10.94
C ASN A 49 -22.47 -11.12 10.51
N SER A 50 -22.14 -10.90 9.24
CA SER A 50 -20.79 -11.17 8.72
C SER A 50 -19.72 -10.46 9.57
N GLY A 51 -18.67 -11.21 9.95
CA GLY A 51 -17.61 -10.71 10.82
C GLY A 51 -17.92 -10.79 12.32
N TYR A 52 -18.92 -11.55 12.76
CA TYR A 52 -19.23 -11.82 14.18
C TYR A 52 -19.34 -13.33 14.44
N HIS A 53 -18.87 -13.79 15.61
CA HIS A 53 -19.02 -15.18 16.07
C HIS A 53 -20.03 -15.25 17.22
N LEU A 54 -20.85 -16.30 17.22
CA LEU A 54 -21.87 -16.54 18.24
C LEU A 54 -21.26 -17.17 19.49
N VAL A 55 -21.39 -16.49 20.63
CA VAL A 55 -20.97 -17.00 21.94
C VAL A 55 -22.22 -17.37 22.73
N GLY A 56 -22.44 -18.68 22.94
CA GLY A 56 -23.63 -19.22 23.62
C GLY A 56 -24.33 -20.30 22.79
N GLU A 57 -25.57 -20.60 23.15
CA GLU A 57 -26.38 -21.60 22.44
C GLU A 57 -27.01 -20.97 21.19
N LYS A 58 -26.66 -21.51 20.01
CA LYS A 58 -27.10 -20.99 18.70
C LYS A 58 -28.61 -21.12 18.50
N THR A 59 -29.17 -22.20 19.04
CA THR A 59 -30.57 -22.58 18.82
C THR A 59 -31.22 -22.81 20.16
N LEU A 60 -32.24 -22.03 20.45
CA LEU A 60 -33.04 -22.11 21.66
C LEU A 60 -34.39 -22.75 21.32
N PHE A 61 -34.93 -23.52 22.25
CA PHE A 61 -36.28 -24.07 22.14
C PHE A 61 -37.14 -23.62 23.31
N CYS A 62 -38.37 -23.26 22.98
CA CYS A 62 -39.42 -22.99 23.94
C CYS A 62 -40.50 -24.05 23.76
N ASN A 63 -40.66 -24.89 24.79
CA ASN A 63 -41.77 -25.84 24.93
C ASN A 63 -42.86 -25.19 25.80
N ALA A 64 -43.98 -25.87 26.05
CA ALA A 64 -45.09 -25.49 26.94
C ALA A 64 -44.72 -24.94 28.34
N SER A 65 -43.43 -25.00 28.72
CA SER A 65 -42.82 -24.53 29.96
C SER A 65 -42.68 -23.00 30.13
N LYS A 66 -43.27 -22.16 29.27
CA LYS A 66 -43.28 -20.67 29.36
C LYS A 66 -41.91 -19.98 29.39
N GLY A 67 -40.83 -20.64 28.96
CA GLY A 67 -39.48 -20.07 28.98
C GLY A 67 -38.54 -20.77 28.02
N TRP A 68 -37.54 -20.02 27.54
CA TRP A 68 -36.45 -20.56 26.72
C TRP A 68 -35.53 -21.44 27.57
N ASN A 69 -35.04 -22.52 26.97
CA ASN A 69 -34.13 -23.47 27.62
C ASN A 69 -32.77 -22.86 28.01
N ALA A 70 -32.36 -21.77 27.35
CA ALA A 70 -31.11 -21.07 27.59
C ALA A 70 -31.26 -19.56 27.34
N PRO A 71 -30.35 -18.73 27.92
CA PRO A 71 -30.33 -17.29 27.67
C PRO A 71 -29.94 -16.96 26.22
N ALA A 72 -30.28 -15.74 25.78
CA ALA A 72 -29.89 -15.25 24.46
C ALA A 72 -28.35 -15.23 24.30
N PRO A 73 -27.82 -15.70 23.16
CA PRO A 73 -26.38 -15.69 22.89
C PRO A 73 -25.88 -14.28 22.60
N GLU A 74 -24.56 -14.09 22.63
CA GLU A 74 -23.91 -12.82 22.30
C GLU A 74 -23.17 -12.94 20.96
N CYS A 75 -23.46 -12.05 20.01
CA CYS A 75 -22.66 -11.95 18.78
C CYS A 75 -21.47 -11.03 19.03
N ARG A 76 -20.29 -11.63 19.18
CA ARG A 76 -19.05 -10.87 19.38
C ARG A 76 -18.34 -10.66 18.06
N TYR A 77 -17.81 -9.45 17.85
CA TYR A 77 -17.06 -9.14 16.65
C TYR A 77 -15.89 -10.11 16.51
N LEU A 78 -15.84 -10.79 15.39
CA LEU A 78 -14.82 -11.71 14.97
C LEU A 78 -13.67 -10.84 14.46
N CYS A 79 -12.90 -10.25 15.40
CA CYS A 79 -11.51 -9.95 15.09
C CYS A 79 -10.91 -11.27 14.63
N LEU A 80 -10.39 -11.34 13.41
CA LEU A 80 -9.93 -12.55 12.73
C LEU A 80 -8.72 -13.25 13.39
N PHE A 81 -8.52 -13.09 14.70
CA PHE A 81 -7.54 -13.80 15.51
C PHE A 81 -8.14 -14.06 16.89
N SER A 82 -8.32 -15.33 17.23
CA SER A 82 -8.61 -15.73 18.60
C SER A 82 -7.41 -15.34 19.47
N SER A 83 -7.61 -14.49 20.46
CA SER A 83 -7.03 -14.78 21.78
C SER A 83 -7.85 -14.10 22.85
N SER A 84 -8.26 -14.91 23.83
CA SER A 84 -8.67 -14.47 25.14
C SER A 84 -7.82 -13.31 25.66
N VAL A 85 -8.49 -12.20 26.00
CA VAL A 85 -8.10 -11.16 26.96
C VAL A 85 -6.60 -11.17 27.33
N GLY A 86 -5.79 -10.34 26.64
CA GLY A 86 -4.41 -10.03 27.05
C GLY A 86 -3.32 -10.12 25.97
N HIS A 87 -3.58 -10.73 24.82
CA HIS A 87 -2.60 -10.91 23.75
C HIS A 87 -2.71 -9.87 22.63
N CYS A 88 -1.62 -9.69 21.88
CA CYS A 88 -1.53 -8.74 20.77
C CYS A 88 -1.99 -9.39 19.46
N PRO A 89 -2.50 -8.62 18.47
CA PRO A 89 -2.91 -9.17 17.18
C PRO A 89 -1.76 -9.90 16.48
N ASP A 90 -2.04 -11.02 15.81
CA ASP A 90 -1.00 -11.75 15.08
C ASP A 90 -0.45 -10.89 13.93
N PRO A 91 0.88 -10.81 13.77
CA PRO A 91 1.48 -10.06 12.68
C PRO A 91 1.23 -10.76 11.34
N LEU A 92 0.80 -9.98 10.34
CA LEU A 92 0.62 -10.45 8.98
C LEU A 92 1.65 -9.78 8.06
N LEU A 93 2.53 -10.59 7.46
CA LEU A 93 3.50 -10.13 6.46
C LEU A 93 3.43 -11.02 5.23
N VAL A 94 2.94 -10.48 4.12
CA VAL A 94 2.90 -11.18 2.83
C VAL A 94 4.30 -11.13 2.20
N ASN A 95 4.77 -12.24 1.63
CA ASN A 95 6.11 -12.40 1.06
C ASN A 95 7.25 -12.11 2.05
N GLY A 96 7.04 -12.47 3.32
CA GLY A 96 8.04 -12.37 4.36
C GLY A 96 7.74 -13.29 5.54
N GLU A 97 8.65 -13.26 6.51
CA GLU A 97 8.63 -14.01 7.75
C GLU A 97 8.85 -13.04 8.91
N PHE A 98 8.38 -13.40 10.10
CA PHE A 98 8.62 -12.66 11.33
C PHE A 98 9.14 -13.59 12.41
N SER A 99 9.95 -13.05 13.31
CA SER A 99 10.42 -13.76 14.48
C SER A 99 9.33 -13.73 15.56
N SER A 100 8.47 -14.75 15.63
CA SER A 100 7.61 -14.94 16.80
C SER A 100 8.23 -15.88 17.82
N LEU A 101 8.04 -15.52 19.08
CA LEU A 101 8.04 -16.45 20.21
C LEU A 101 6.57 -16.62 20.57
N GLU A 102 5.99 -17.80 20.34
CA GLU A 102 4.59 -18.04 20.68
C GLU A 102 4.45 -18.48 22.15
N PRO A 103 3.54 -17.89 22.94
CA PRO A 103 2.63 -16.77 22.61
C PRO A 103 3.27 -15.37 22.76
N VAL A 104 2.87 -14.43 21.89
CA VAL A 104 3.30 -13.03 21.91
C VAL A 104 2.49 -12.23 22.94
N ASN A 105 3.18 -11.54 23.84
CA ASN A 105 2.62 -10.76 24.93
C ASN A 105 2.81 -9.25 24.71
N VAL A 106 2.11 -8.46 25.53
CA VAL A 106 2.36 -7.04 25.65
C VAL A 106 3.84 -6.79 25.97
N ASN A 107 4.42 -5.77 25.34
CA ASN A 107 5.83 -5.37 25.40
C ASN A 107 6.79 -6.26 24.59
N ASP A 108 6.33 -7.36 23.98
CA ASP A 108 7.16 -8.17 23.10
C ASP A 108 7.48 -7.41 21.81
N THR A 109 8.69 -7.66 21.31
CA THR A 109 9.19 -7.08 20.06
C THR A 109 9.46 -8.19 19.07
N ILE A 110 8.86 -8.07 17.89
CA ILE A 110 9.07 -8.98 16.77
C ILE A 110 9.90 -8.28 15.71
N THR A 111 10.65 -9.06 14.96
CA THR A 111 11.42 -8.58 13.81
C THR A 111 10.89 -9.20 12.53
N PHE A 112 11.00 -8.46 11.44
CA PHE A 112 10.47 -8.82 10.14
C PHE A 112 11.61 -9.01 9.14
N LYS A 113 11.42 -9.99 8.25
CA LYS A 113 12.33 -10.30 7.16
C LYS A 113 11.51 -10.58 5.91
N CYS A 114 11.86 -9.96 4.79
CA CYS A 114 11.23 -10.30 3.52
C CYS A 114 11.87 -11.54 2.89
N ASN A 115 11.08 -12.25 2.09
CA ASN A 115 11.53 -13.38 1.30
C ASN A 115 12.56 -12.92 0.24
N GLU A 116 13.25 -13.90 -0.35
CA GLU A 116 14.17 -13.63 -1.46
C GLU A 116 13.44 -12.91 -2.61
N HIS A 117 14.12 -11.98 -3.27
CA HIS A 117 13.57 -11.08 -4.30
C HIS A 117 12.58 -10.00 -3.81
N TYR A 118 12.38 -9.86 -2.49
CA TYR A 118 11.61 -8.75 -1.92
C TYR A 118 12.49 -7.80 -1.09
N VAL A 119 12.01 -6.58 -0.92
CA VAL A 119 12.64 -5.49 -0.16
C VAL A 119 11.70 -5.04 0.94
N LEU A 120 12.22 -4.96 2.16
CA LEU A 120 11.49 -4.49 3.32
C LEU A 120 11.37 -2.96 3.26
N LYS A 121 10.14 -2.46 3.11
CA LYS A 121 9.82 -1.03 3.17
C LYS A 121 9.09 -0.75 4.48
N GLY A 122 9.72 0.04 5.36
CA GLY A 122 9.23 0.34 6.70
C GLY A 122 10.23 -0.08 7.78
N SER A 123 9.75 -0.23 9.01
CA SER A 123 10.59 -0.68 10.14
C SER A 123 10.70 -2.20 10.13
N ASN A 124 11.90 -2.72 10.32
CA ASN A 124 12.14 -4.17 10.40
C ASN A 124 11.78 -4.78 11.77
N TRP A 125 11.14 -4.00 12.64
CA TRP A 125 10.69 -4.44 13.95
C TRP A 125 9.38 -3.75 14.32
N SER A 126 8.60 -4.39 15.18
CA SER A 126 7.46 -3.77 15.82
C SER A 126 7.34 -4.28 17.25
N ARG A 127 6.89 -3.43 18.16
CA ARG A 127 6.64 -3.78 19.56
C ARG A 127 5.15 -3.67 19.86
N CYS A 128 4.63 -4.66 20.56
CA CYS A 128 3.28 -4.57 21.06
C CYS A 128 3.23 -3.71 22.34
N LEU A 129 2.37 -2.71 22.34
CA LEU A 129 2.16 -1.82 23.48
C LEU A 129 1.06 -2.34 24.41
N GLU A 130 0.93 -1.74 25.59
CA GLU A 130 -0.09 -2.09 26.61
C GLU A 130 -1.53 -1.95 26.12
N ASN A 131 -1.76 -1.09 25.13
CA ASN A 131 -3.05 -0.95 24.45
C ASN A 131 -3.28 -2.00 23.34
N HIS A 132 -2.47 -3.06 23.30
CA HIS A 132 -2.51 -4.14 22.31
C HIS A 132 -2.31 -3.66 20.85
N THR A 133 -1.58 -2.55 20.66
CA THR A 133 -1.23 -2.04 19.33
C THR A 133 0.24 -2.24 19.01
N TRP A 134 0.52 -2.50 17.73
CA TRP A 134 1.87 -2.66 17.20
C TRP A 134 2.45 -1.33 16.75
N VAL A 135 3.60 -0.99 17.32
CA VAL A 135 4.31 0.26 16.99
C VAL A 135 5.81 -0.01 16.81
N PRO A 136 6.42 0.42 15.69
CA PRO A 136 5.79 1.03 14.49
C PRO A 136 4.87 0.06 13.73
N PRO A 137 4.01 0.53 12.81
CA PRO A 137 3.18 -0.36 11.98
C PRO A 137 4.02 -1.34 11.17
N PHE A 138 3.42 -2.47 10.81
CA PHE A 138 4.11 -3.55 10.09
C PHE A 138 4.68 -3.07 8.74
N PRO A 139 5.88 -3.55 8.37
CA PRO A 139 6.47 -3.21 7.09
C PRO A 139 5.74 -3.90 5.93
N VAL A 140 6.05 -3.45 4.72
CA VAL A 140 5.58 -4.10 3.48
C VAL A 140 6.78 -4.67 2.73
N CYS A 141 6.67 -5.92 2.30
CA CYS A 141 7.64 -6.53 1.39
C CYS A 141 7.23 -6.23 -0.06
N LYS A 142 7.96 -5.33 -0.71
CA LYS A 142 7.77 -5.03 -2.14
C LYS A 142 8.71 -5.88 -2.98
N SER A 143 8.29 -6.26 -4.19
CA SER A 143 9.18 -6.94 -5.13
C SER A 143 10.40 -6.06 -5.43
N ARG A 144 11.57 -6.67 -5.64
CA ARG A 144 12.77 -6.00 -6.17
C ARG A 144 12.62 -5.59 -7.63
N ASP A 145 11.66 -6.17 -8.33
CA ASP A 145 11.37 -5.84 -9.71
C ASP A 145 10.45 -4.61 -9.76
N CYS A 146 10.83 -3.63 -10.58
CA CYS A 146 10.09 -2.37 -10.72
C CYS A 146 8.81 -2.54 -11.54
N GLY A 147 8.77 -3.57 -12.39
CA GLY A 147 7.70 -3.75 -13.37
C GLY A 147 7.73 -2.69 -14.47
N PRO A 148 6.85 -2.83 -15.49
CA PRO A 148 6.83 -1.91 -16.62
C PRO A 148 6.57 -0.47 -16.16
N PRO A 149 7.42 0.50 -16.54
CA PRO A 149 7.23 1.90 -16.20
C PRO A 149 6.07 2.51 -17.00
N GLU A 150 5.63 3.69 -16.57
CA GLU A 150 4.66 4.49 -17.33
C GLU A 150 5.33 5.26 -18.47
N ASN A 151 4.57 5.58 -19.52
CA ASN A 151 4.99 6.47 -20.60
C ASN A 151 4.69 7.93 -20.25
N PRO A 152 5.63 8.87 -20.50
CA PRO A 152 5.34 10.29 -20.39
C PRO A 152 4.34 10.72 -21.46
N THR A 153 3.52 11.74 -21.19
CA THR A 153 2.65 12.34 -22.21
C THR A 153 3.50 12.89 -23.35
N HIS A 154 3.17 12.57 -24.61
CA HIS A 154 4.00 12.88 -25.79
C HIS A 154 5.40 12.24 -25.78
N GLY A 155 5.53 11.07 -25.17
CA GLY A 155 6.76 10.29 -25.23
C GLY A 155 6.52 8.81 -24.96
N TYR A 156 7.62 8.06 -25.01
CA TYR A 156 7.63 6.61 -24.84
C TYR A 156 8.94 6.16 -24.20
N PHE A 157 8.97 4.94 -23.66
CA PHE A 157 10.21 4.31 -23.21
C PHE A 157 10.58 3.11 -24.09
N GLU A 158 11.87 2.79 -24.12
CA GLU A 158 12.39 1.53 -24.63
C GLU A 158 13.04 0.73 -23.50
N GLY A 159 12.70 -0.56 -23.43
CA GLY A 159 13.18 -1.51 -22.45
C GLY A 159 12.42 -2.84 -22.57
N ILE A 160 13.11 -3.96 -22.39
CA ILE A 160 12.54 -5.31 -22.55
C ILE A 160 12.23 -5.94 -21.19
N ASP A 161 13.14 -5.78 -20.22
CA ASP A 161 13.03 -6.36 -18.89
C ASP A 161 12.93 -5.26 -17.81
N PHE A 162 12.26 -5.57 -16.70
CA PHE A 162 11.92 -4.61 -15.62
C PHE A 162 12.23 -5.12 -14.21
N ASN A 163 13.16 -6.06 -14.14
CA ASN A 163 13.74 -6.62 -12.95
C ASN A 163 14.84 -5.73 -12.35
N SER A 164 15.21 -5.99 -11.09
CA SER A 164 16.25 -5.21 -10.40
C SER A 164 17.54 -5.16 -11.20
N GLY A 165 18.07 -3.96 -11.41
CA GLY A 165 19.28 -3.68 -12.19
C GLY A 165 19.02 -3.37 -13.68
N SER A 166 17.83 -3.66 -14.21
CA SER A 166 17.46 -3.37 -15.60
C SER A 166 17.41 -1.88 -15.88
N THR A 167 17.68 -1.50 -17.13
CA THR A 167 17.77 -0.10 -17.57
C THR A 167 16.78 0.16 -18.70
N ILE A 168 16.14 1.32 -18.65
CA ILE A 168 15.22 1.83 -19.66
C ILE A 168 15.68 3.20 -20.15
N THR A 169 15.26 3.56 -21.35
CA THR A 169 15.53 4.89 -21.93
C THR A 169 14.23 5.52 -22.38
N TYR A 170 14.00 6.76 -21.96
CA TYR A 170 12.86 7.57 -22.37
C TYR A 170 13.16 8.40 -23.61
N TYR A 171 12.12 8.63 -24.40
CA TYR A 171 12.12 9.44 -25.61
C TYR A 171 10.86 10.29 -25.66
N CYS A 172 10.94 11.42 -26.35
CA CYS A 172 9.79 12.27 -26.64
C CYS A 172 9.45 12.23 -28.13
N GLU A 173 8.18 12.43 -28.43
CA GLU A 173 7.66 12.57 -29.78
C GLU A 173 8.25 13.80 -30.48
N ALA A 174 8.12 13.85 -31.81
CA ALA A 174 8.58 14.99 -32.59
C ALA A 174 7.95 16.30 -32.10
N ARG A 175 8.77 17.35 -32.00
CA ARG A 175 8.45 18.68 -31.43
C ARG A 175 8.34 18.73 -29.90
N TYR A 176 8.76 17.69 -29.19
CA TYR A 176 8.87 17.71 -27.73
C TYR A 176 10.32 17.44 -27.28
N CYS A 177 10.72 18.11 -26.20
CA CYS A 177 12.01 17.92 -25.55
C CYS A 177 11.83 17.22 -24.20
N LEU A 178 12.71 16.27 -23.90
CA LEU A 178 12.72 15.56 -22.63
C LEU A 178 13.33 16.42 -21.53
N VAL A 179 12.56 16.66 -20.48
CA VAL A 179 12.97 17.34 -19.26
C VAL A 179 13.01 16.32 -18.12
N GLY A 180 14.20 16.08 -17.57
CA GLY A 180 14.45 15.09 -16.53
C GLY A 180 15.47 14.04 -16.94
N THR A 181 15.44 12.90 -16.25
CA THR A 181 16.41 11.81 -16.46
C THR A 181 15.98 10.90 -17.59
N GLN A 182 16.76 10.89 -18.68
CA GLN A 182 16.47 10.06 -19.86
C GLN A 182 16.70 8.56 -19.61
N HIS A 183 17.81 8.21 -18.95
CA HIS A 183 18.19 6.82 -18.69
C HIS A 183 17.86 6.47 -17.24
N GLN A 184 17.05 5.44 -17.02
CA GLN A 184 16.66 5.04 -15.68
C GLN A 184 17.02 3.58 -15.41
N GLN A 185 17.47 3.31 -14.20
CA GLN A 185 17.77 1.96 -13.73
C GLN A 185 16.79 1.54 -12.65
N CYS A 186 16.35 0.28 -12.66
CA CYS A 186 15.55 -0.29 -11.60
C CYS A 186 16.45 -0.63 -10.40
N ILE A 187 16.14 -0.07 -9.23
CA ILE A 187 16.90 -0.25 -7.99
C ILE A 187 15.92 -0.68 -6.90
N ASP A 188 15.97 -1.96 -6.53
CA ASP A 188 15.22 -2.50 -5.37
C ASP A 188 13.71 -2.16 -5.41
N GLY A 189 13.10 -2.36 -6.58
CA GLY A 189 11.66 -2.18 -6.83
C GLY A 189 11.25 -0.75 -7.18
N GLU A 190 12.19 0.19 -7.27
CA GLU A 190 11.93 1.58 -7.66
C GLU A 190 12.85 2.04 -8.80
N TRP A 191 12.29 2.77 -9.76
CA TRP A 191 13.10 3.39 -10.81
C TRP A 191 13.96 4.52 -10.22
N SER A 192 15.20 4.63 -10.69
CA SER A 192 16.24 5.53 -10.16
C SER A 192 15.87 7.02 -10.15
N SER A 193 14.86 7.42 -10.93
CA SER A 193 14.40 8.79 -11.04
C SER A 193 12.87 8.81 -11.17
N THR A 194 12.28 9.98 -11.00
CA THR A 194 10.86 10.19 -11.34
C THR A 194 10.64 10.16 -12.85
N LEU A 195 9.40 9.92 -13.27
CA LEU A 195 8.98 9.96 -14.67
C LEU A 195 9.37 11.33 -15.30
N PRO A 196 10.09 11.37 -16.43
CA PRO A 196 10.45 12.61 -17.09
C PRO A 196 9.23 13.24 -17.78
N VAL A 197 9.34 14.52 -18.14
CA VAL A 197 8.26 15.26 -18.82
C VAL A 197 8.71 15.62 -20.23
N CYS A 198 7.84 15.41 -21.21
CA CYS A 198 8.05 15.89 -22.58
C CYS A 198 7.39 17.25 -22.75
N GLU A 199 8.19 18.31 -22.85
CA GLU A 199 7.71 19.67 -23.03
C GLU A 199 7.74 20.06 -24.51
N LEU A 200 6.69 20.74 -24.98
CA LEU A 200 6.63 21.21 -26.36
C LEU A 200 7.78 22.19 -26.62
N ILE A 201 8.53 21.95 -27.69
CA ILE A 201 9.57 22.85 -28.16
C ILE A 201 8.88 24.14 -28.59
N ARG A 202 9.02 25.19 -27.77
CA ARG A 202 8.56 26.52 -28.14
C ARG A 202 9.45 27.02 -29.27
N GLU A 203 8.85 27.33 -30.42
CA GLU A 203 9.53 28.10 -31.46
C GLU A 203 10.05 29.38 -30.82
N ALA A 204 11.38 29.55 -30.82
CA ALA A 204 11.98 30.77 -30.33
C ALA A 204 11.46 31.93 -31.22
N PRO A 205 11.31 33.15 -30.67
CA PRO A 205 11.17 34.32 -31.51
C PRO A 205 12.35 34.31 -32.51
N LYS A 206 12.08 34.40 -33.82
CA LYS A 206 13.09 34.45 -34.91
C LYS A 206 14.38 35.24 -34.60
N PRO A 207 14.36 36.34 -33.81
CA PRO A 207 15.59 37.02 -33.40
C PRO A 207 16.54 36.21 -32.50
N ALA A 208 16.03 35.32 -31.65
CA ALA A 208 16.81 34.52 -30.71
C ALA A 208 17.44 33.28 -31.36
N GLU A 209 16.81 32.74 -32.41
CA GLU A 209 17.32 31.61 -33.19
C GLU A 209 18.59 32.01 -33.96
N LEU A 210 18.63 33.22 -34.52
CA LEU A 210 19.82 33.76 -35.19
C LEU A 210 21.00 33.96 -34.23
N GLU A 211 20.75 34.39 -32.99
CA GLU A 211 21.81 34.57 -31.98
C GLU A 211 22.29 33.23 -31.41
N LEU A 212 21.40 32.25 -31.25
CA LEU A 212 21.76 30.88 -30.85
C LEU A 212 22.54 30.16 -31.95
N GLU A 213 22.14 30.32 -33.21
CA GLU A 213 22.83 29.77 -34.38
C GLU A 213 24.22 30.42 -34.54
N LYS A 214 24.33 31.74 -34.40
CA LYS A 214 25.63 32.43 -34.30
C LYS A 214 26.47 31.92 -33.13
N ALA A 215 25.88 31.67 -31.96
CA ALA A 215 26.59 31.17 -30.79
C ALA A 215 27.05 29.70 -30.94
N LEU A 216 26.22 28.84 -31.55
CA LEU A 216 26.55 27.45 -31.88
C LEU A 216 27.65 27.39 -32.95
N LEU A 217 27.56 28.21 -33.99
CA LEU A 217 28.60 28.35 -35.01
C LEU A 217 29.91 28.89 -34.42
N ALA A 218 29.83 29.87 -33.51
CA ALA A 218 31.00 30.37 -32.78
C ALA A 218 31.63 29.31 -31.85
N PHE A 219 30.84 28.36 -31.36
CA PHE A 219 31.31 27.23 -30.55
C PHE A 219 31.95 26.12 -31.40
N GLN A 220 31.46 25.89 -32.62
CA GLN A 220 31.93 24.81 -33.50
C GLN A 220 33.25 25.12 -34.19
N GLU A 221 33.66 26.38 -34.29
CA GLU A 221 34.85 26.78 -35.05
C GLU A 221 35.69 27.86 -34.37
N SER A 222 36.12 27.68 -33.11
CA SER A 222 37.38 28.34 -32.76
C SER A 222 38.48 27.60 -33.53
N GLU A 223 38.77 28.07 -34.74
CA GLU A 223 39.85 27.60 -35.63
C GLU A 223 41.16 27.44 -34.84
N GLU A 224 41.37 28.32 -33.86
CA GLU A 224 42.46 28.29 -32.89
C GLU A 224 42.48 27.05 -31.98
N LEU A 225 41.33 26.56 -31.52
CA LEU A 225 41.24 25.35 -30.68
C LEU A 225 41.50 24.09 -31.51
N CYS A 226 40.97 24.01 -32.73
CA CYS A 226 41.26 22.89 -33.64
C CYS A 226 42.76 22.86 -33.99
N LYS A 227 43.35 24.01 -34.33
CA LYS A 227 44.81 24.13 -34.55
C LYS A 227 45.62 23.79 -33.31
N ALA A 228 45.17 24.20 -32.11
CA ALA A 228 45.84 23.89 -30.85
C ALA A 228 45.80 22.38 -30.54
N VAL A 229 44.65 21.73 -30.74
CA VAL A 229 44.48 20.28 -30.55
C VAL A 229 45.33 19.50 -31.55
N GLU A 230 45.38 19.93 -32.81
CA GLU A 230 46.18 19.26 -33.84
C GLU A 230 47.69 19.42 -33.59
N ASN A 231 48.15 20.63 -33.23
CA ASN A 231 49.53 20.89 -32.83
C ASN A 231 49.91 20.09 -31.57
N PHE A 232 49.01 20.01 -30.59
CA PHE A 232 49.21 19.18 -29.39
C PHE A 232 49.31 17.70 -29.74
N THR A 233 48.43 17.19 -30.61
CA THR A 233 48.44 15.79 -31.06
C THR A 233 49.72 15.45 -31.83
N GLN A 234 50.21 16.36 -32.67
CA GLN A 234 51.49 16.20 -33.37
C GLN A 234 52.69 16.18 -32.41
N ARG A 235 52.69 17.05 -31.39
CA ARG A 235 53.74 17.06 -30.34
C ARG A 235 53.73 15.76 -29.54
N LEU A 236 52.56 15.26 -29.19
CA LEU A 236 52.41 13.99 -28.48
C LEU A 236 52.96 12.82 -29.30
N LYS A 237 52.59 12.72 -30.57
CA LYS A 237 53.12 11.71 -31.50
C LYS A 237 54.65 11.76 -31.60
N LYS A 238 55.24 12.96 -31.63
CA LYS A 238 56.71 13.15 -31.67
C LYS A 238 57.41 12.76 -30.37
N SER A 239 56.72 12.87 -29.22
CA SER A 239 57.26 12.58 -27.90
C SER A 239 57.12 11.12 -27.43
N GLY A 240 56.46 10.25 -28.22
CA GLY A 240 56.26 8.84 -27.87
C GLY A 240 55.33 8.59 -26.68
N LEU A 241 54.57 9.61 -26.25
CA LEU A 241 53.63 9.52 -25.13
C LEU A 241 52.30 8.89 -25.58
N MET A 242 51.91 7.81 -24.91
CA MET A 242 50.63 7.12 -25.13
C MET A 242 49.45 8.00 -24.67
N MET A 243 48.39 8.03 -25.47
CA MET A 243 47.23 8.91 -25.26
C MET A 243 46.52 8.69 -23.91
N GLU A 244 46.61 7.48 -23.36
CA GLU A 244 46.08 7.15 -22.03
C GLU A 244 46.80 7.87 -20.87
N LYS A 245 48.14 8.02 -20.95
CA LYS A 245 48.91 8.72 -19.92
C LYS A 245 48.62 10.23 -19.92
N VAL A 246 48.43 10.79 -21.11
CA VAL A 246 48.05 12.19 -21.29
C VAL A 246 46.65 12.44 -20.74
N LYS A 247 45.69 11.56 -21.06
CA LYS A 247 44.32 11.63 -20.52
C LYS A 247 44.29 11.61 -19.00
N CYS A 248 45.06 10.71 -18.38
CA CYS A 248 45.17 10.63 -16.92
C CYS A 248 45.74 11.91 -16.30
N SER A 249 46.80 12.46 -16.90
CA SER A 249 47.42 13.71 -16.42
C SER A 249 46.51 14.93 -16.58
N LEU A 250 45.72 14.98 -17.67
CA LEU A 250 44.74 16.04 -17.92
C LEU A 250 43.56 15.98 -16.94
N GLU A 251 43.06 14.79 -16.59
CA GLU A 251 41.98 14.66 -15.59
C GLU A 251 42.43 15.09 -14.19
N ILE A 252 43.68 14.82 -13.80
CA ILE A 252 44.25 15.33 -12.54
C ILE A 252 44.29 16.87 -12.56
N ARG A 253 44.80 17.47 -13.66
CA ARG A 253 44.87 18.93 -13.80
C ARG A 253 43.50 19.60 -13.85
N LYS A 254 42.50 18.94 -14.44
CA LYS A 254 41.11 19.40 -14.48
C LYS A 254 40.48 19.37 -13.08
N ALA A 255 40.80 18.37 -12.25
CA ALA A 255 40.39 18.35 -10.85
C ALA A 255 41.02 19.52 -10.06
N ASP A 256 42.31 19.79 -10.26
CA ASP A 256 43.01 20.92 -9.62
C ASP A 256 42.44 22.28 -10.02
N LEU A 257 42.07 22.45 -11.29
CA LEU A 257 41.46 23.69 -11.80
C LEU A 257 40.04 23.88 -11.27
N LYS A 258 39.24 22.81 -11.22
CA LYS A 258 37.91 22.85 -10.61
C LYS A 258 37.98 23.23 -9.13
N ALA A 259 38.95 22.72 -8.38
CA ALA A 259 39.16 23.08 -6.98
C ALA A 259 39.54 24.56 -6.79
N LYS A 260 40.17 25.20 -7.79
CA LYS A 260 40.55 26.62 -7.78
C LYS A 260 39.46 27.58 -8.26
N MET A 261 38.42 27.06 -8.92
CA MET A 261 37.29 27.83 -9.44
C MET A 261 36.03 27.74 -8.56
N LEU A 262 36.10 26.99 -7.45
CA LEU A 262 35.10 27.05 -6.39
C LEU A 262 35.39 28.28 -5.50
N PRO A 263 34.43 29.22 -5.35
CA PRO A 263 34.58 30.39 -4.49
C PRO A 263 34.63 30.03 -3.00
#